data_AF-A0A3N5ENI2-F1
#
_entry.id   AF-A0A3N5ENI2-F1
#
_cell.length_a   1.000
_cell.length_b   1.000
_cell.length_c   1.000
_cell.angle_alpha   90.00
_cell.angle_beta   90.00
_cell.angle_gamma   90.00
#
_symmetry.space_group_name_H-M   'P 1'
#
loop_
_entity.id
_entity.type
_entity.pdbx_description
1 polymer ?
#
loop_
_entity_poly.entity_id
_entity_poly.type
_entity_poly.pdbx_seq_one_letter_code
_entity_poly.pdbx_strand_id
1 'polypeptide(L)'
;VNIQQIQCVSLLNFQMMLEDIAPGAMSTCGLSNISNGPPVHLRPILNTTYMVMLERYGMKAVISDPLDTTLTAVAKGQRPDIVDVVHKTMDGSAPDLSTLSKELGDYVKTVKVILGETLFSDSYLDI
;
A
#
# COMPACT_ATOMS: atom_id res chain seq x y z
N VAL A 1 -13.25 0.30 -13.40
CA VAL A 1 -11.97 1.06 -13.42
C VAL A 1 -11.02 0.37 -12.44
N ASN A 2 -9.71 0.33 -12.67
CA ASN A 2 -8.74 -0.42 -11.85
C ASN A 2 -7.79 0.55 -11.10
N ILE A 3 -6.96 0.03 -10.19
CA ILE A 3 -6.01 0.77 -9.34
C ILE A 3 -4.73 1.25 -10.06
N GLN A 4 -4.65 1.13 -11.40
CA GLN A 4 -3.41 1.37 -12.16
C GLN A 4 -2.24 0.48 -11.65
N GLN A 5 -2.53 -0.81 -11.47
CA GLN A 5 -1.65 -1.80 -10.83
C GLN A 5 -0.23 -1.82 -11.43
N ILE A 6 -0.10 -1.83 -12.76
CA ILE A 6 1.20 -1.86 -13.44
C ILE A 6 2.05 -0.64 -13.08
N GLN A 7 1.43 0.55 -13.03
CA GLN A 7 2.11 1.79 -12.66
C GLN A 7 2.56 1.76 -11.20
N CYS A 8 1.73 1.19 -10.31
CA CYS A 8 2.07 1.05 -8.90
C CYS A 8 3.31 0.16 -8.70
N VAL A 9 3.31 -1.03 -9.30
CA VAL A 9 4.46 -1.96 -9.22
C VAL A 9 5.70 -1.37 -9.89
N SER A 10 5.53 -0.65 -11.01
CA SER A 10 6.65 0.02 -11.69
C SER A 10 7.31 1.09 -10.80
N LEU A 11 6.52 1.86 -10.05
CA LEU A 11 7.06 2.85 -9.11
C LEU A 11 7.77 2.19 -7.92
N LEU A 12 7.24 1.10 -7.39
CA LEU A 12 7.90 0.33 -6.33
C LEU A 12 9.28 -0.16 -6.79
N ASN A 13 9.35 -0.76 -7.97
CA ASN A 13 10.62 -1.24 -8.56
C ASN A 13 11.59 -0.09 -8.83
N PHE A 14 11.10 1.04 -9.37
CA PHE A 14 11.92 2.24 -9.56
C PHE A 14 12.51 2.74 -8.24
N GLN A 15 11.69 2.78 -7.19
CA GLN A 15 12.06 3.28 -5.87
C GLN A 15 13.16 2.40 -5.23
N MET A 16 13.16 1.08 -5.49
CA MET A 16 14.25 0.17 -5.07
C MET A 16 15.61 0.49 -5.73
N MET A 17 15.61 1.06 -6.94
CA MET A 17 16.82 1.40 -7.69
C MET A 17 17.26 2.85 -7.48
N LEU A 18 16.43 3.69 -6.87
CA LEU A 18 16.63 5.14 -6.87
C LEU A 18 17.94 5.56 -6.21
N GLU A 19 18.30 4.92 -5.09
CA GLU A 19 19.53 5.26 -4.36
C GLU A 19 20.79 4.90 -5.17
N ASP A 20 20.75 3.83 -5.97
CA ASP A 20 21.85 3.44 -6.85
C ASP A 20 21.97 4.39 -8.06
N ILE A 21 20.85 4.86 -8.60
CA ILE A 21 20.79 5.77 -9.74
C ILE A 21 21.16 7.21 -9.34
N ALA A 22 20.65 7.67 -8.22
CA ALA A 22 20.78 9.04 -7.73
C ALA A 22 20.89 9.05 -6.19
N PRO A 23 22.08 8.75 -5.64
CA PRO A 23 22.29 8.71 -4.19
C PRO A 23 21.86 10.00 -3.49
N GLY A 24 21.13 9.86 -2.38
CA GLY A 24 20.62 10.99 -1.59
C GLY A 24 19.46 11.76 -2.22
N ALA A 25 18.92 11.34 -3.36
CA ALA A 25 17.74 11.95 -3.94
C ALA A 25 16.52 11.80 -3.02
N MET A 26 15.76 12.88 -2.87
CA MET A 26 14.48 12.86 -2.17
C MET A 26 13.36 12.47 -3.16
N SER A 27 12.42 11.64 -2.70
CA SER A 27 11.27 11.23 -3.51
C SER A 27 9.94 11.47 -2.79
N THR A 28 8.90 11.77 -3.58
CA THR A 28 7.53 11.93 -3.10
C THR A 28 6.51 11.37 -4.10
N CYS A 29 5.35 10.94 -3.62
CA CYS A 29 4.27 10.40 -4.46
C CYS A 29 2.88 10.85 -3.96
N GLY A 30 1.99 11.20 -4.89
CA GLY A 30 0.58 11.43 -4.60
C GLY A 30 -0.21 10.13 -4.54
N LEU A 31 -0.85 9.83 -3.39
CA LEU A 31 -1.55 8.57 -3.20
C LEU A 31 -2.93 8.52 -3.85
N SER A 32 -3.57 9.66 -4.13
CA SER A 32 -4.90 9.66 -4.74
C SER A 32 -4.96 9.01 -6.12
N ASN A 33 -3.81 8.86 -6.80
CA ASN A 33 -3.70 8.22 -8.11
C ASN A 33 -4.05 6.73 -8.08
N ILE A 34 -3.55 5.95 -7.10
CA ILE A 34 -3.87 4.51 -6.99
C ILE A 34 -5.37 4.30 -6.73
N SER A 35 -6.01 5.25 -6.06
CA SER A 35 -7.41 5.17 -5.65
C SER A 35 -8.35 6.05 -6.48
N ASN A 36 -7.96 6.49 -7.69
CA ASN A 36 -8.77 7.42 -8.48
C ASN A 36 -9.98 6.74 -9.16
N GLY A 37 -9.82 5.47 -9.53
CA GLY A 37 -10.85 4.66 -10.17
C GLY A 37 -11.77 3.87 -9.22
N PRO A 38 -11.22 3.25 -8.15
CA PRO A 38 -12.00 2.49 -7.18
C PRO A 38 -13.08 3.31 -6.44
N PRO A 39 -14.11 2.64 -5.90
CA PRO A 39 -15.09 3.25 -5.00
C PRO A 39 -14.45 4.01 -3.83
N VAL A 40 -15.11 5.09 -3.39
CA VAL A 40 -14.61 6.00 -2.34
C VAL A 40 -14.23 5.27 -1.06
N HIS A 41 -15.00 4.26 -0.65
CA HIS A 41 -14.76 3.52 0.58
C HIS A 41 -13.50 2.64 0.54
N LEU A 42 -12.97 2.30 -0.65
CA LEU A 42 -11.72 1.55 -0.80
C LEU A 42 -10.48 2.44 -0.81
N ARG A 43 -10.65 3.76 -0.95
CA ARG A 43 -9.52 4.70 -1.05
C ARG A 43 -8.59 4.66 0.17
N PRO A 44 -9.09 4.68 1.42
CA PRO A 44 -8.21 4.70 2.59
C PRO A 44 -7.29 3.48 2.66
N ILE A 45 -7.82 2.28 2.44
CA ILE A 45 -7.02 1.05 2.52
C ILE A 45 -6.01 0.93 1.37
N LEU A 46 -6.40 1.29 0.15
CA LEU A 46 -5.48 1.32 -1.00
C LEU A 46 -4.34 2.30 -0.77
N ASN A 47 -4.65 3.52 -0.32
CA ASN A 47 -3.66 4.57 -0.08
C ASN A 47 -2.72 4.20 1.06
N THR A 48 -3.26 3.71 2.18
CA THR A 48 -2.47 3.33 3.35
C THR A 48 -1.56 2.15 3.05
N THR A 49 -2.08 1.11 2.40
CA THR A 49 -1.28 -0.06 2.00
C THR A 49 -0.13 0.37 1.10
N TYR A 50 -0.44 1.16 0.06
CA TYR A 50 0.57 1.58 -0.91
C TYR A 50 1.61 2.53 -0.31
N MET A 51 1.23 3.41 0.63
CA MET A 51 2.17 4.23 1.39
C MET A 51 3.21 3.38 2.11
N VAL A 52 2.79 2.33 2.83
CA VAL A 52 3.69 1.43 3.56
C VAL A 52 4.63 0.71 2.58
N MET A 53 4.11 0.25 1.43
CA MET A 53 4.94 -0.39 0.40
C MET A 53 5.99 0.56 -0.18
N LEU A 54 5.64 1.82 -0.42
CA LEU A 54 6.56 2.85 -0.92
C LEU A 54 7.62 3.21 0.13
N GLU A 55 7.21 3.40 1.39
CA GLU A 55 8.12 3.69 2.51
C GLU A 55 9.17 2.59 2.66
N ARG A 56 8.75 1.31 2.57
CA ARG A 56 9.66 0.16 2.64
C ARG A 56 10.80 0.23 1.62
N TYR A 57 10.54 0.75 0.42
CA TYR A 57 11.54 0.90 -0.63
C TYR A 57 12.23 2.28 -0.64
N GLY A 58 12.01 3.08 0.40
CA GLY A 58 12.79 4.30 0.64
C GLY A 58 12.14 5.60 0.16
N MET A 59 10.86 5.58 -0.22
CA MET A 59 10.09 6.80 -0.49
C MET A 59 10.12 7.72 0.73
N LYS A 60 10.49 8.99 0.55
CA LYS A 60 10.71 9.92 1.68
C LYS A 60 9.45 10.62 2.16
N ALA A 61 8.49 10.85 1.28
CA ALA A 61 7.24 11.52 1.61
C ALA A 61 6.09 11.05 0.70
N VAL A 62 4.87 11.32 1.13
CA VAL A 62 3.66 11.14 0.31
C VAL A 62 2.76 12.36 0.42
N ILE A 63 1.97 12.61 -0.62
CA ILE A 63 0.86 13.57 -0.59
C ILE A 63 -0.42 12.76 -0.38
N SER A 64 -1.02 12.92 0.79
CA SER A 64 -2.20 12.17 1.24
C SER A 64 -3.37 13.10 1.59
N ASP A 65 -4.56 12.52 1.75
CA ASP A 65 -5.70 13.22 2.32
C ASP A 65 -5.43 13.48 3.82
N PRO A 66 -5.43 14.75 4.29
CA PRO A 66 -5.20 15.06 5.70
C PRO A 66 -6.31 14.57 6.64
N LEU A 67 -7.47 14.18 6.11
CA LEU A 67 -8.60 13.65 6.88
C LEU A 67 -8.54 12.11 7.03
N ASP A 68 -7.60 11.43 6.35
CA ASP A 68 -7.37 10.01 6.53
C ASP A 68 -6.59 9.76 7.84
N THR A 69 -7.34 9.52 8.91
CA THR A 69 -6.80 9.32 10.25
C THR A 69 -6.02 8.02 10.39
N THR A 70 -6.40 6.97 9.64
CA THR A 70 -5.70 5.68 9.67
C THR A 70 -4.34 5.81 9.00
N LEU A 71 -4.30 6.40 7.81
CA LEU A 71 -3.05 6.67 7.11
C LEU A 71 -2.13 7.55 7.97
N THR A 72 -2.70 8.61 8.58
CA THR A 72 -1.95 9.50 9.48
C THR A 72 -1.40 8.76 10.70
N ALA A 73 -2.16 7.83 11.28
CA ALA A 73 -1.71 7.02 12.41
C ALA A 73 -0.57 6.07 12.01
N VAL A 74 -0.67 5.42 10.84
CA VAL A 74 0.41 4.59 10.28
C VAL A 74 1.67 5.42 10.07
N ALA A 75 1.57 6.58 9.41
CA ALA A 75 2.70 7.47 9.14
C ALA A 75 3.36 8.03 10.42
N LYS A 76 2.64 8.07 11.55
CA LYS A 76 3.16 8.45 12.87
C LYS A 76 3.71 7.28 13.68
N GLY A 77 3.79 6.08 13.11
CA GLY A 77 4.28 4.87 13.79
C GLY A 77 3.32 4.31 14.84
N GLN A 78 2.04 4.68 14.80
CA GLN A 78 1.04 4.28 15.80
C GLN A 78 0.33 2.97 15.45
N ARG A 79 0.51 2.47 14.23
CA ARG A 79 -0.07 1.21 13.73
C ARG A 79 1.01 0.27 13.16
N PRO A 80 1.99 -0.15 13.99
CA PRO A 80 3.03 -1.08 13.56
C PRO A 80 2.45 -2.45 13.13
N ASP A 81 1.27 -2.81 13.64
CA ASP A 81 0.51 -4.00 13.24
C ASP A 81 0.16 -4.02 11.75
N ILE A 82 -0.26 -2.87 11.19
CA ILE A 82 -0.53 -2.73 9.75
C ILE A 82 0.77 -2.87 8.95
N VAL A 83 1.83 -2.16 9.39
CA VAL A 83 3.14 -2.16 8.72
C VAL A 83 3.70 -3.58 8.65
N ASP A 84 3.68 -4.30 9.77
CA ASP A 84 4.18 -5.67 9.87
C ASP A 84 3.43 -6.64 8.96
N VAL A 85 2.10 -6.54 8.88
CA VAL A 85 1.29 -7.42 8.03
C VAL A 85 1.54 -7.13 6.55
N VAL A 86 1.60 -5.86 6.15
CA VAL A 86 1.94 -5.47 4.78
C VAL A 86 3.33 -6.01 4.42
N HIS A 87 4.31 -5.79 5.29
CA HIS A 87 5.69 -6.25 5.09
C HIS A 87 5.80 -7.77 4.96
N LYS A 88 5.24 -8.53 5.90
CA LYS A 88 5.24 -10.01 5.84
C LYS A 88 4.59 -10.53 4.56
N THR A 89 3.51 -9.88 4.12
CA THR A 89 2.83 -10.23 2.87
C THR A 89 3.70 -9.98 1.65
N MET A 90 4.37 -8.81 1.56
CA MET A 90 5.33 -8.51 0.50
C MET A 90 6.49 -9.51 0.45
N ASP A 91 6.90 -10.04 1.61
CA ASP A 91 7.98 -11.03 1.73
C ASP A 91 7.54 -12.48 1.41
N GLY A 92 6.29 -12.68 0.97
CA GLY A 92 5.73 -14.01 0.69
C GLY A 92 5.40 -14.83 1.94
N SER A 93 5.51 -14.23 3.12
CA SER A 93 5.25 -14.81 4.44
C SER A 93 3.91 -14.33 5.04
N ALA A 94 2.91 -14.11 4.18
CA ALA A 94 1.61 -13.60 4.58
C ALA A 94 1.00 -14.43 5.74
N PRO A 95 0.55 -13.80 6.84
CA PRO A 95 -0.10 -14.53 7.92
C PRO A 95 -1.39 -15.21 7.45
N ASP A 96 -1.78 -16.30 8.12
CA ASP A 96 -3.05 -16.95 7.85
C ASP A 96 -4.21 -15.99 8.17
N LEU A 97 -5.07 -15.74 7.18
CA LEU A 97 -6.22 -14.86 7.29
C LEU A 97 -7.17 -15.29 8.42
N SER A 98 -7.24 -16.59 8.74
CA SER A 98 -8.08 -17.08 9.84
C SER A 98 -7.63 -16.59 11.23
N THR A 99 -6.35 -16.19 11.35
CA THR A 99 -5.73 -15.71 12.59
C THR A 99 -5.75 -14.19 12.74
N LEU A 100 -6.14 -13.47 11.69
CA LEU A 100 -6.13 -12.01 11.64
C LEU A 100 -7.51 -11.43 11.94
N SER A 101 -7.53 -10.19 12.43
CA SER A 101 -8.74 -9.38 12.38
C SER A 101 -9.12 -9.09 10.92
N LYS A 102 -10.40 -8.78 10.67
CA LYS A 102 -10.85 -8.40 9.32
C LYS A 102 -10.00 -7.27 8.74
N GLU A 103 -9.73 -6.23 9.53
CA GLU A 103 -8.92 -5.08 9.10
C GLU A 103 -7.53 -5.52 8.61
N LEU A 104 -6.81 -6.32 9.40
CA LEU A 104 -5.47 -6.79 9.00
C LEU A 104 -5.53 -7.75 7.81
N GLY A 105 -6.54 -8.61 7.74
CA GLY A 105 -6.77 -9.47 6.58
C GLY A 105 -7.05 -8.68 5.29
N ASP A 106 -7.76 -7.55 5.40
CA ASP A 106 -8.01 -6.66 4.26
C ASP A 106 -6.69 -6.03 3.76
N TYR A 107 -5.73 -5.70 4.63
CA TYR A 107 -4.39 -5.26 4.20
C TYR A 107 -3.64 -6.37 3.44
N VAL A 108 -3.68 -7.62 3.90
CA VAL A 108 -3.08 -8.76 3.17
C VAL A 108 -3.68 -8.87 1.76
N LYS A 109 -5.02 -8.85 1.66
CA LYS A 109 -5.72 -8.89 0.37
C LYS A 109 -5.32 -7.72 -0.53
N THR A 110 -5.18 -6.53 0.04
CA THR A 110 -4.82 -5.31 -0.68
C THR A 110 -3.40 -5.39 -1.24
N VAL A 111 -2.42 -5.90 -0.48
CA VAL A 111 -1.06 -6.14 -0.99
C VAL A 111 -1.08 -7.09 -2.19
N LYS A 112 -1.81 -8.21 -2.08
CA LYS A 112 -1.93 -9.19 -3.18
C LYS A 112 -2.55 -8.58 -4.44
N VAL A 113 -3.54 -7.71 -4.27
CA VAL A 113 -4.10 -6.93 -5.38
C VAL A 113 -3.08 -5.97 -5.97
N ILE A 114 -2.30 -5.25 -5.17
CA ILE A 114 -1.30 -4.31 -5.70
C ILE A 114 -0.17 -5.06 -6.45
N LEU A 115 0.27 -6.21 -5.93
CA LEU A 115 1.31 -7.04 -6.55
C LEU A 115 0.81 -7.88 -7.75
N GLY A 116 -0.50 -7.89 -8.01
CA GLY A 116 -1.08 -8.64 -9.13
C GLY A 116 -1.24 -10.13 -8.89
N GLU A 117 -1.08 -10.60 -7.65
CA GLU A 117 -1.36 -11.98 -7.25
C GLU A 117 -2.86 -12.30 -7.28
N THR A 118 -3.70 -11.28 -7.05
CA THR A 118 -5.16 -11.37 -7.12
C THR A 118 -5.71 -10.27 -8.02
N LEU A 119 -6.76 -10.58 -8.80
CA LEU A 119 -7.46 -9.59 -9.61
C LEU A 119 -8.22 -8.60 -8.72
N PHE A 120 -8.11 -7.30 -9.04
CA PHE A 120 -8.96 -6.28 -8.43
C PHE A 120 -10.41 -6.47 -8.88
N SER A 121 -11.33 -6.49 -7.92
CA SER A 121 -12.75 -6.19 -8.10
C SER A 121 -13.18 -5.21 -7.02
N ASP A 122 -14.26 -4.46 -7.22
CA ASP A 122 -14.75 -3.54 -6.19
C ASP A 122 -15.23 -4.26 -4.90
N SER A 123 -15.40 -5.58 -4.96
CA SER A 123 -15.81 -6.45 -3.86
C SER A 123 -14.68 -7.32 -3.31
N TYR A 124 -13.41 -7.07 -3.66
CA TYR A 124 -12.30 -7.97 -3.31
C TYR A 124 -12.09 -8.15 -1.80
N LEU A 125 -12.61 -7.23 -0.98
CA LEU A 125 -12.58 -7.32 0.48
C LEU A 125 -13.72 -8.17 1.06
N ASP A 126 -14.78 -8.41 0.29
CA ASP A 126 -15.96 -9.18 0.71
C ASP A 126 -15.83 -10.69 0.42
N ILE A 127 -14.84 -11.06 -0.40
CA ILE A 127 -14.50 -12.44 -0.77
C ILE A 127 -13.57 -13.03 0.28
#